data_AF-A0A3D4QFX5-F1
#
_entry.id   AF-A0A3D4QFX5-F1
#
_cell.length_a   1.000
_cell.length_b   1.000
_cell.length_c   1.000
_cell.angle_alpha   90.00
_cell.angle_beta   90.00
_cell.angle_gamma   90.00
#
_symmetry.space_group_name_H-M   'P 1'
#
loop_
_entity.id
_entity.type
_entity.pdbx_description
1 polymer ?
#
loop_
_entity_poly.entity_id
_entity_poly.type
_entity_poly.pdbx_seq_one_letter_code
_entity_poly.pdbx_strand_id
1 'polypeptide(L)'
;HGTYPFVTSSNTVAGQAAVGSGQGPSAINYVLGITKAYTTRVGQGPFPTELEDDVGRTLGERGREFGTVTGRPRRCGWFDA
;
A
#
# COMPACT_ATOMS: atom_id res chain seq x y z
N HIS A 1 -5.79 -7.11 -6.45
CA HIS A 1 -5.85 -6.32 -7.71
C HIS A 1 -5.74 -4.84 -7.35
N GLY A 2 -5.25 -3.98 -8.25
CA GLY A 2 -4.95 -2.59 -7.94
C GLY A 2 -5.43 -1.60 -9.00
N THR A 3 -5.17 -0.31 -8.78
CA THR A 3 -5.60 0.80 -9.64
C THR A 3 -4.72 0.91 -10.89
N TYR A 4 -4.95 0.03 -11.88
CA TYR A 4 -4.24 0.07 -13.16
C TYR A 4 -4.40 1.46 -13.83
N PRO A 5 -3.36 2.02 -14.48
CA PRO A 5 -2.01 1.45 -14.70
C PRO A 5 -1.02 1.71 -13.56
N PHE A 6 -1.44 2.35 -12.46
CA PHE A 6 -0.59 2.72 -11.32
C PHE A 6 -0.37 1.56 -10.34
N VAL A 7 0.16 0.45 -10.86
CA VAL A 7 0.37 -0.82 -10.18
C VAL A 7 1.79 -1.34 -10.42
N THR A 8 2.25 -2.25 -9.56
CA THR A 8 3.46 -3.04 -9.87
C THR A 8 3.16 -4.06 -10.97
N SER A 9 4.20 -4.62 -11.59
CA SER A 9 4.09 -5.59 -12.69
C SER A 9 3.85 -7.03 -12.24
N SER A 10 3.62 -7.26 -10.95
CA SER A 10 3.39 -8.58 -10.36
C SER A 10 2.12 -8.60 -9.49
N ASN A 11 1.62 -9.79 -9.20
CA ASN A 11 0.48 -9.96 -8.29
C ASN A 11 0.92 -9.78 -6.84
N THR A 12 0.18 -8.97 -6.09
CA THR A 12 0.42 -8.71 -4.65
C THR A 12 -0.67 -9.30 -3.75
N VAL A 13 -1.60 -10.09 -4.32
CA VAL A 13 -2.65 -10.79 -3.56
C VAL A 13 -2.14 -12.12 -3.02
N ALA A 14 -2.78 -12.63 -1.96
CA ALA A 14 -2.36 -13.86 -1.28
C ALA A 14 -2.19 -15.08 -2.20
N GLY A 15 -3.00 -15.19 -3.27
CA GLY A 15 -2.88 -16.27 -4.26
C GLY A 15 -1.53 -16.36 -4.96
N GLN A 16 -0.76 -15.26 -5.01
CA GLN A 16 0.60 -15.29 -5.56
C GLN A 16 1.54 -16.18 -4.74
N ALA A 17 1.25 -16.44 -3.46
CA ALA A 17 2.04 -17.37 -2.66
C ALA A 17 2.06 -18.79 -3.26
N ALA A 18 0.93 -19.28 -3.80
CA ALA A 18 0.87 -20.57 -4.46
C ALA A 18 1.66 -20.58 -5.77
N VAL A 19 1.33 -19.65 -6.69
CA VAL A 19 1.97 -19.56 -8.01
C VAL A 19 3.47 -19.29 -7.90
N GLY A 20 3.89 -18.42 -6.98
CA GLY A 20 5.28 -18.02 -6.79
C GLY A 20 6.16 -19.02 -6.06
N SER A 21 5.58 -19.95 -5.29
CA SER A 21 6.32 -20.99 -4.55
C SER A 21 6.19 -22.40 -5.14
N GLY A 22 5.29 -22.60 -6.10
CA GLY A 22 4.97 -23.91 -6.67
C GLY A 22 4.06 -24.78 -5.79
N GLN A 23 3.51 -24.23 -4.72
CA GLN A 23 2.55 -24.93 -3.86
C GLN A 23 1.16 -24.97 -4.49
N GLY A 24 0.42 -26.04 -4.17
CA GLY A 24 -0.99 -26.11 -4.50
C GLY A 24 -1.80 -25.04 -3.74
N PRO A 25 -2.88 -24.49 -4.31
CA PRO A 25 -3.66 -23.43 -3.65
C PRO A 25 -4.28 -23.87 -2.32
N SER A 26 -4.54 -25.18 -2.15
CA SER A 26 -5.04 -25.76 -0.89
C SER A 26 -4.04 -25.73 0.27
N ALA A 27 -2.75 -25.44 0.01
CA ALA A 27 -1.73 -25.30 1.05
C ALA A 27 -1.84 -23.97 1.83
N ILE A 28 -2.64 -23.00 1.36
CA ILE A 28 -2.84 -21.72 2.04
C ILE A 28 -4.01 -21.86 3.02
N ASN A 29 -3.73 -21.98 4.32
CA ASN A 29 -4.77 -22.17 5.34
C ASN A 29 -5.31 -20.87 5.94
N TYR A 30 -4.49 -19.82 6.01
CA TYR A 30 -4.84 -18.56 6.65
C TYR A 30 -4.17 -17.38 5.95
N VAL A 31 -4.88 -16.26 5.84
CA VAL A 31 -4.40 -15.01 5.24
C VAL A 31 -4.62 -13.88 6.23
N LEU A 32 -3.52 -13.30 6.74
CA LEU A 32 -3.55 -12.11 7.59
C LEU A 32 -3.40 -10.86 6.73
N GLY A 33 -4.44 -10.02 6.67
CA GLY A 33 -4.37 -8.70 6.06
C GLY A 33 -3.72 -7.70 7.00
N ILE A 34 -2.69 -6.99 6.53
CA ILE A 34 -2.08 -5.88 7.27
C ILE A 34 -2.57 -4.57 6.66
N THR A 35 -3.20 -3.74 7.49
CA THR A 35 -3.61 -2.39 7.11
C THR A 35 -3.07 -1.38 8.12
N LYS A 36 -2.78 -0.17 7.64
CA LYS A 36 -2.43 0.95 8.50
C LYS A 36 -3.70 1.68 8.92
N ALA A 37 -3.61 2.42 10.03
CA ALA A 37 -4.71 3.27 10.50
C ALA A 37 -5.03 4.47 9.58
N TYR A 38 -4.20 4.72 8.56
CA TYR A 38 -4.36 5.76 7.54
C TYR A 38 -3.70 5.27 6.24
N THR A 39 -4.05 5.89 5.12
CA THR A 39 -3.61 5.43 3.80
C THR A 39 -2.38 6.20 3.34
N THR A 40 -1.47 5.52 2.65
CA THR A 40 -0.28 6.16 2.06
C THR A 40 0.03 5.62 0.68
N ARG A 41 0.55 6.47 -0.20
CA ARG A 41 0.99 6.08 -1.55
C ARG A 41 2.35 6.66 -1.90
N VAL A 42 3.17 5.85 -2.57
CA VAL A 42 4.37 6.30 -3.29
C VAL A 42 4.05 6.33 -4.77
N GLY A 43 4.43 7.41 -5.45
CA GLY A 43 4.24 7.56 -6.89
C GLY A 43 2.89 8.18 -7.28
N GLN A 44 2.60 8.11 -8.58
CA GLN A 44 1.42 8.70 -9.20
C GLN A 44 0.18 7.79 -9.06
N GLY A 45 -0.98 8.32 -9.43
CA GLY A 45 -2.24 7.59 -9.51
C GLY A 45 -3.33 8.14 -8.58
N PRO A 46 -4.60 7.72 -8.79
CA PRO A 46 -5.74 8.25 -8.07
C PRO A 46 -5.69 7.88 -6.59
N PHE A 47 -5.89 8.84 -5.70
CA PHE A 47 -5.89 8.63 -4.26
C PHE A 47 -7.08 9.37 -3.64
N PRO A 48 -8.26 8.71 -3.52
CA PRO A 48 -9.52 9.39 -3.16
C PRO A 48 -9.49 10.13 -1.82
N THR A 49 -8.75 9.61 -0.85
CA THR A 49 -8.67 10.16 0.50
C THR A 49 -7.43 11.00 0.75
N GLU A 50 -6.68 11.38 -0.30
CA GLU A 50 -5.46 12.18 -0.18
C GLU A 50 -5.72 13.52 0.51
N LEU A 51 -4.77 13.90 1.37
CA LEU A 51 -4.78 15.14 2.12
C LEU A 51 -3.60 16.01 1.70
N GLU A 52 -3.90 17.15 1.08
CA GLU A 52 -2.93 18.19 0.72
C GLU A 52 -2.84 19.31 1.77
N ASP A 53 -3.41 19.07 2.96
CA ASP A 53 -3.50 20.01 4.07
C ASP A 53 -2.52 19.69 5.23
N ASP A 54 -2.65 20.43 6.33
CA ASP A 54 -1.82 20.24 7.54
C ASP A 54 -2.02 18.87 8.20
N VAL A 55 -3.20 18.24 8.03
CA VAL A 55 -3.48 16.91 8.57
C VAL A 55 -2.66 15.87 7.80
N GLY A 56 -2.66 15.95 6.47
CA GLY A 56 -1.83 15.10 5.61
C GLY A 56 -0.33 15.20 5.97
N ARG A 57 0.16 16.42 6.22
CA ARG A 57 1.54 16.66 6.67
C ARG A 57 1.82 16.02 8.03
N THR A 58 0.92 16.20 8.99
CA THR A 58 1.05 15.66 10.35
C THR A 58 1.10 14.12 10.35
N LEU A 59 0.28 13.47 9.52
CA LEU A 59 0.33 12.01 9.32
C LEU A 59 1.68 11.58 8.76
N GLY A 60 2.18 12.29 7.75
CA GLY A 60 3.47 12.00 7.12
C GLY A 60 4.65 12.11 8.09
N GLU A 61 4.69 13.16 8.90
CA GLU A 61 5.75 13.39 9.90
C GLU A 61 5.71 12.36 11.04
N ARG A 62 4.55 12.16 11.68
CA ARG A 62 4.41 11.22 12.80
C ARG A 62 4.60 9.76 12.37
N GLY A 63 4.09 9.43 11.19
CA GLY A 63 4.22 8.11 10.59
C GLY A 63 5.61 7.81 10.02
N ARG A 64 6.50 8.81 9.97
CA ARG A 64 7.79 8.74 9.27
C ARG A 64 7.62 8.24 7.83
N GLU A 65 6.64 8.80 7.11
CA GLU A 65 6.27 8.40 5.75
C GLU A 65 7.20 9.01 4.69
N PHE A 66 8.47 8.68 4.83
CA PHE A 66 9.54 9.11 3.93
C PHE A 66 10.23 7.87 3.36
N GLY A 67 10.60 7.94 2.08
CA GLY A 67 11.38 6.88 1.45
C GLY A 67 12.69 6.66 2.22
N THR A 68 13.01 5.42 2.57
CA THR A 68 14.21 5.09 3.36
C THR A 68 15.52 5.40 2.63
N VAL A 69 15.50 5.44 1.29
CA VAL A 69 16.68 5.72 0.46
C VAL A 69 16.73 7.19 0.05
N THR A 70 15.68 7.69 -0.61
CA THR A 70 15.66 9.04 -1.20
C THR A 70 15.15 10.13 -0.26
N GLY A 71 14.60 9.76 0.89
CA GLY A 71 13.89 10.70 1.77
C GLY A 71 12.59 11.26 1.17
N ARG A 72 12.15 10.77 0.00
CA ARG A 72 10.98 11.33 -0.69
C ARG A 72 9.71 11.17 0.16
N PRO A 73 8.93 12.23 0.39
CA PRO A 73 7.67 12.13 1.14
C PRO A 73 6.67 11.27 0.38
N ARG A 74 5.90 10.47 1.12
CA ARG A 74 4.76 9.73 0.60
C ARG A 74 3.51 10.61 0.66
N ARG A 75 2.61 10.39 -0.29
CA ARG A 75 1.25 10.95 -0.26
C ARG A 75 0.50 10.29 0.91
N CYS A 76 -0.19 11.08 1.73
CA CYS A 76 -0.92 10.61 2.91
C CYS A 76 -2.40 10.97 2.82
N GLY A 77 -3.26 10.13 3.39
CA GLY A 77 -4.70 10.31 3.35
C GLY A 77 -5.43 9.55 4.44
N TRP A 78 -6.73 9.80 4.59
CA TRP A 78 -7.56 9.07 5.54
C TRP A 78 -7.60 7.57 5.25
N PHE A 79 -7.97 6.79 6.27
CA PHE A 79 -8.31 5.38 6.10
C PHE A 79 -9.44 5.24 5.07
N ASP A 80 -9.30 4.24 4.19
CA ASP A 80 -10.26 3.92 3.14
C ASP A 80 -10.74 2.48 3.38
N ALA A 81 -12.06 2.30 3.55
CA ALA A 81 -12.69 1.10 4.10
C ALA A 81 -13.32 0.22 3.02
#